data_AF-A0A3R7KHX3-F1
#
_entry.id   AF-A0A3R7KHX3-F1
#
_cell.length_a   1.000
_cell.length_b   1.000
_cell.length_c   1.000
_cell.angle_alpha   90.00
_cell.angle_beta   90.00
_cell.angle_gamma   90.00
#
_symmetry.space_group_name_H-M   'P 1'
#
loop_
_entity.id
_entity.type
_entity.pdbx_description
1 polymer ?
#
loop_
_entity_poly.entity_id
_entity_poly.type
_entity_poly.pdbx_seq_one_letter_code
_entity_poly.pdbx_strand_id
1 'polypeptide(L)'
;MKVATCSAPTNIAVVKYWDQLRTTTSVAGGSSLQSTRLWLNGQEQSINKRVATVLREMQQLAGRVHSSTDQETAQHLHIVSTNSFPTAAGLASSAAGYACLVAALANFYDLLQADEEFPGQLSAIARQGSGSACRSLHGGFVRWQKGEQSDGRDSIAMQVADDKHWPELCAVVCVVNDAAKDTSSTTGMQATKATSPLLAYRTEHLVPERLKTMEKAILARDFETFGTLTMQESNQFHATCLDTTPPIFYLNDISRQIIRLVHRYNAQAGRVQAAYTFDAGPNAVLFVEEQHVQELVSLVLHCFPLSSDMPIKSSVLIDRTSPSALLTKMEEPSDGGKAFKLPHYPDSVKMVYVSRVGGGTRVLSADEALVDAATGEPLPYNNNK
;
A
#
# COMPACT_ATOMS: atom_id res chain seq x y z
N MET A 1 9.02 -28.42 13.59
CA MET A 1 9.70 -27.43 12.71
C MET A 1 9.87 -26.13 13.48
N LYS A 2 10.83 -25.26 13.12
CA LYS A 2 10.75 -23.85 13.53
C LYS A 2 9.76 -23.15 12.61
N VAL A 3 8.85 -22.35 13.18
CA VAL A 3 7.85 -21.58 12.42
C VAL A 3 7.83 -20.15 12.94
N ALA A 4 7.81 -19.20 12.03
CA ALA A 4 7.61 -17.79 12.32
C ALA A 4 6.49 -17.24 11.44
N THR A 5 5.53 -16.55 12.05
CA THR A 5 4.41 -15.94 11.33
C THR A 5 4.36 -14.46 11.63
N CYS A 6 4.25 -13.65 10.58
CA CYS A 6 4.12 -12.21 10.70
C CYS A 6 2.95 -11.71 9.83
N SER A 7 2.49 -10.50 10.13
CA SER A 7 1.67 -9.69 9.23
C SER A 7 2.36 -8.38 8.87
N ALA A 8 2.10 -7.89 7.66
CA ALA A 8 2.52 -6.58 7.21
C ALA A 8 1.35 -5.80 6.57
N PRO A 9 1.24 -4.49 6.85
CA PRO A 9 0.25 -3.62 6.24
C PRO A 9 0.62 -3.29 4.79
N THR A 10 -0.40 -3.06 3.96
CA THR A 10 -0.19 -2.35 2.69
C THR A 10 0.11 -0.88 2.92
N ASN A 11 0.58 -0.23 1.86
CA ASN A 11 0.76 1.21 1.86
C ASN A 11 0.38 1.84 0.53
N ILE A 12 -0.17 3.04 0.66
CA ILE A 12 -0.28 3.99 -0.44
C ILE A 12 0.87 4.96 -0.28
N ALA A 13 1.49 5.37 -1.38
CA ALA A 13 2.47 6.45 -1.30
C ALA A 13 1.78 7.65 -0.66
N VAL A 14 2.16 7.98 0.58
CA VAL A 14 1.61 8.97 1.55
C VAL A 14 1.13 8.35 2.88
N VAL A 15 0.46 7.17 2.96
CA VAL A 15 -0.08 6.59 4.24
C VAL A 15 -0.19 5.04 4.24
N LYS A 16 -0.12 4.41 5.43
CA LYS A 16 -0.30 2.96 5.70
C LYS A 16 -1.72 2.55 6.09
N TYR A 17 -2.09 1.29 5.81
CA TYR A 17 -3.38 0.70 6.20
C TYR A 17 -3.20 -0.69 6.81
N TRP A 18 -3.86 -0.97 7.93
CA TRP A 18 -3.64 -2.23 8.65
C TRP A 18 -4.82 -3.18 8.63
N ASP A 19 -5.97 -2.76 9.17
CA ASP A 19 -6.98 -3.70 9.64
C ASP A 19 -7.63 -4.52 8.52
N GLN A 20 -7.62 -3.99 7.30
CA GLN A 20 -8.33 -4.60 6.18
C GLN A 20 -7.45 -4.99 5.01
N LEU A 21 -6.25 -4.42 4.95
CA LEU A 21 -5.36 -4.53 3.81
C LEU A 21 -3.98 -4.99 4.27
N ARG A 22 -3.90 -6.26 4.67
CA ARG A 22 -2.66 -6.87 5.20
C ARG A 22 -2.29 -8.14 4.45
N THR A 23 -1.00 -8.45 4.51
CA THR A 23 -0.45 -9.73 4.10
C THR A 23 0.02 -10.48 5.33
N THR A 24 -0.36 -11.75 5.46
CA THR A 24 0.18 -12.66 6.47
C THR A 24 1.15 -13.61 5.80
N THR A 25 2.32 -13.82 6.40
CA THR A 25 3.34 -14.75 5.88
C THR A 25 3.83 -15.63 7.03
N SER A 26 3.85 -16.94 6.79
CA SER A 26 4.51 -17.93 7.64
C SER A 26 5.75 -18.48 6.94
N VAL A 27 6.84 -18.61 7.68
CA VAL A 27 8.07 -19.28 7.25
C VAL A 27 8.28 -20.48 8.17
N ALA A 28 8.38 -21.67 7.59
CA ALA A 28 8.76 -22.89 8.27
C ALA A 28 10.11 -23.40 7.78
N GLY A 29 10.93 -23.89 8.70
CA GLY A 29 12.22 -24.53 8.39
C GLY A 29 12.52 -25.70 9.32
N GLY A 30 13.30 -26.64 8.80
CA GLY A 30 13.74 -27.84 9.51
C GLY A 30 14.41 -28.84 8.57
N SER A 31 15.16 -29.78 9.15
CA SER A 31 16.01 -30.74 8.41
C SER A 31 15.24 -31.73 7.54
N SER A 32 13.92 -31.87 7.72
CA SER A 32 13.08 -32.77 6.91
C SER A 32 12.65 -32.16 5.56
N LEU A 33 12.74 -30.84 5.39
CA LEU A 33 12.37 -30.18 4.13
C LEU A 33 13.37 -30.50 3.02
N GLN A 34 12.88 -30.82 1.83
CA GLN A 34 13.70 -31.24 0.69
C GLN A 34 14.05 -30.09 -0.26
N SER A 35 13.27 -29.01 -0.24
CA SER A 35 13.48 -27.85 -1.11
C SER A 35 12.82 -26.61 -0.51
N THR A 36 13.30 -25.44 -0.93
CA THR A 36 12.65 -24.17 -0.59
C THR A 36 11.46 -23.96 -1.53
N ARG A 37 10.27 -23.75 -0.98
CA ARG A 37 9.01 -23.61 -1.72
C ARG A 37 8.21 -22.40 -1.23
N LEU A 38 7.44 -21.79 -2.12
CA LEU A 38 6.66 -20.58 -1.86
C LEU A 38 5.22 -20.78 -2.32
N TRP A 39 4.26 -20.45 -1.46
CA TRP A 39 2.84 -20.40 -1.78
C TRP A 39 2.30 -18.99 -1.57
N LEU A 40 1.49 -18.54 -2.52
CA LEU A 40 0.78 -17.26 -2.43
C LEU A 40 -0.72 -17.51 -2.66
N ASN A 41 -1.55 -17.19 -1.67
CA ASN A 41 -3.00 -17.38 -1.70
C ASN A 41 -3.40 -18.82 -2.09
N GLY A 42 -2.76 -19.80 -1.43
CA GLY A 42 -3.01 -21.23 -1.64
C GLY A 42 -2.41 -21.82 -2.93
N GLN A 43 -1.78 -21.01 -3.79
CA GLN A 43 -1.17 -21.48 -5.03
C GLN A 43 0.35 -21.47 -4.90
N GLU A 44 0.99 -22.59 -5.23
CA GLU A 44 2.46 -22.66 -5.28
C GLU A 44 3.00 -21.75 -6.39
N GLN A 45 4.06 -21.03 -6.08
CA GLN A 45 4.73 -20.07 -6.97
C GLN A 45 6.21 -20.44 -7.11
N SER A 46 6.76 -20.20 -8.30
CA SER A 46 8.20 -20.30 -8.49
C SER A 46 8.93 -19.17 -7.74
N ILE A 47 10.09 -19.49 -7.16
CA ILE A 47 10.96 -18.51 -6.53
C ILE A 47 11.62 -17.68 -7.63
N ASN A 48 11.12 -16.46 -7.82
CA ASN A 48 11.71 -15.51 -8.77
C ASN A 48 12.99 -14.86 -8.19
N LYS A 49 13.71 -14.12 -9.04
CA LYS A 49 14.97 -13.45 -8.69
C LYS A 49 14.87 -12.52 -7.47
N ARG A 50 13.73 -11.83 -7.29
CA ARG A 50 13.53 -10.87 -6.19
C ARG A 50 13.37 -11.60 -4.85
N VAL A 51 12.57 -12.67 -4.82
CA VAL A 51 12.44 -13.54 -3.63
C VAL A 51 13.78 -14.19 -3.31
N ALA A 52 14.47 -14.76 -4.29
CA ALA A 52 15.79 -15.36 -4.10
C ALA A 52 16.82 -14.39 -3.50
N THR A 53 16.82 -13.12 -3.95
CA THR A 53 17.66 -12.07 -3.36
C THR A 53 17.31 -11.84 -1.89
N VAL A 54 16.04 -11.63 -1.55
CA VAL A 54 15.64 -11.43 -0.14
C VAL A 54 16.04 -12.60 0.74
N LEU A 55 15.82 -13.84 0.29
CA LEU A 55 16.21 -15.04 1.04
C LEU A 55 17.72 -15.09 1.29
N ARG A 56 18.52 -14.85 0.24
CA ARG A 56 19.98 -14.83 0.33
C ARG A 56 20.49 -13.76 1.29
N GLU A 57 20.01 -12.52 1.18
CA GLU A 57 20.46 -11.42 2.06
C GLU A 57 20.08 -11.69 3.53
N MET A 58 18.88 -12.22 3.80
CA MET A 58 18.45 -12.58 5.15
C MET A 58 19.26 -13.75 5.74
N GLN A 59 19.54 -14.78 4.94
CA GLN A 59 20.40 -15.91 5.35
C GLN A 59 21.82 -15.44 5.66
N GLN A 60 22.39 -14.60 4.81
CA GLN A 60 23.73 -14.05 5.00
C GLN A 60 23.82 -13.18 6.26
N LEU A 61 22.80 -12.35 6.53
CA LEU A 61 22.72 -11.58 7.77
C LEU A 61 22.65 -12.52 8.99
N ALA A 62 21.78 -13.54 8.94
CA ALA A 62 21.65 -14.53 10.01
C ALA A 62 22.96 -15.29 10.28
N GLY A 63 23.68 -15.71 9.25
CA GLY A 63 24.97 -16.40 9.39
C GLY A 63 26.03 -15.54 10.07
N ARG A 64 26.07 -14.23 9.73
CA ARG A 64 26.99 -13.28 10.37
C ARG A 64 26.65 -13.03 11.84
N VAL A 65 25.37 -12.80 12.16
CA VAL A 65 24.91 -12.48 13.53
C VAL A 65 25.11 -13.65 14.48
N HIS A 66 24.76 -14.87 14.06
CA HIS A 66 24.86 -16.06 14.91
C HIS A 66 26.22 -16.74 14.87
N SER A 67 27.18 -16.22 14.07
CA SER A 67 28.46 -16.88 13.79
C SER A 67 28.30 -18.34 13.35
N SER A 68 27.18 -18.63 12.68
CA SER A 68 26.82 -19.96 12.20
C SER A 68 27.55 -20.25 10.90
N THR A 69 27.88 -21.52 10.67
CA THR A 69 28.41 -21.92 9.36
C THR A 69 27.33 -21.79 8.28
N ASP A 70 27.72 -21.52 7.03
CA ASP A 70 26.77 -21.41 5.91
C ASP A 70 25.82 -22.63 5.84
N GLN A 71 26.29 -23.83 6.24
CA GLN A 71 25.50 -25.06 6.30
C GLN A 71 24.36 -25.05 7.34
N GLU A 72 24.51 -24.37 8.48
CA GLU A 72 23.45 -24.27 9.50
C GLU A 72 22.34 -23.31 9.08
N THR A 73 22.67 -22.30 8.27
CA THR A 73 21.69 -21.34 7.71
C THR A 73 21.10 -21.78 6.37
N ALA A 74 21.73 -22.72 5.67
CA ALA A 74 21.31 -23.26 4.37
C ALA A 74 20.14 -24.26 4.47
N GLN A 75 19.29 -24.13 5.49
CA GLN A 75 18.08 -24.94 5.58
C GLN A 75 17.06 -24.55 4.50
N HIS A 76 16.36 -25.55 3.98
CA HIS A 76 15.22 -25.34 3.11
C HIS A 76 14.08 -24.67 3.89
N LEU A 77 13.31 -23.81 3.21
CA LEU A 77 12.19 -23.08 3.81
C LEU A 77 10.89 -23.32 3.04
N HIS A 78 9.81 -23.57 3.74
CA HIS A 78 8.46 -23.46 3.20
C HIS A 78 7.88 -22.11 3.60
N ILE A 79 7.50 -21.31 2.60
CA ILE A 79 7.03 -19.93 2.79
C ILE A 79 5.59 -19.86 2.30
N VAL A 80 4.64 -19.58 3.18
CA VAL A 80 3.22 -19.49 2.83
C VAL A 80 2.73 -18.09 3.12
N SER A 81 2.20 -17.41 2.11
CA SER A 81 1.73 -16.03 2.22
C SER A 81 0.30 -15.88 1.69
N THR A 82 -0.51 -15.07 2.38
CA THR A 82 -1.90 -14.79 2.00
C THR A 82 -2.23 -13.31 2.18
N ASN A 83 -3.01 -12.74 1.27
CA ASN A 83 -3.50 -11.36 1.35
C ASN A 83 -4.97 -11.33 1.80
N SER A 84 -5.35 -10.39 2.67
CA SER A 84 -6.75 -10.17 3.08
C SER A 84 -7.61 -9.42 2.03
N PHE A 85 -7.01 -9.15 0.86
CA PHE A 85 -7.60 -8.39 -0.23
C PHE A 85 -7.29 -9.06 -1.58
N PRO A 86 -8.16 -8.88 -2.60
CA PRO A 86 -7.94 -9.47 -3.90
C PRO A 86 -6.61 -9.02 -4.51
N THR A 87 -5.76 -9.97 -4.87
CA THR A 87 -4.41 -9.67 -5.40
C THR A 87 -4.47 -8.84 -6.69
N ALA A 88 -5.56 -8.96 -7.45
CA ALA A 88 -5.79 -8.23 -8.70
C ALA A 88 -6.37 -6.80 -8.49
N ALA A 89 -6.80 -6.43 -7.27
CA ALA A 89 -7.36 -5.10 -6.98
C ALA A 89 -6.32 -3.97 -6.95
N GLY A 90 -5.08 -4.19 -7.40
CA GLY A 90 -4.09 -3.12 -7.57
C GLY A 90 -3.59 -2.43 -6.29
N LEU A 91 -3.97 -2.91 -5.09
CA LEU A 91 -3.69 -2.31 -3.77
C LEU A 91 -2.27 -2.59 -3.23
N ALA A 92 -1.25 -2.50 -4.11
CA ALA A 92 0.16 -2.68 -3.77
C ALA A 92 0.50 -3.99 -3.02
N SER A 93 -0.10 -5.11 -3.41
CA SER A 93 0.13 -6.44 -2.80
C SER A 93 1.61 -6.84 -2.71
N SER A 94 2.45 -6.44 -3.66
CA SER A 94 3.90 -6.71 -3.59
C SER A 94 4.58 -5.99 -2.43
N ALA A 95 4.18 -4.77 -2.09
CA ALA A 95 4.82 -4.01 -1.01
C ALA A 95 4.62 -4.69 0.35
N ALA A 96 3.37 -5.04 0.67
CA ALA A 96 3.04 -5.77 1.89
C ALA A 96 3.67 -7.17 1.88
N GLY A 97 3.64 -7.89 0.76
CA GLY A 97 4.21 -9.24 0.65
C GLY A 97 5.71 -9.31 0.94
N TYR A 98 6.53 -8.45 0.33
CA TYR A 98 7.97 -8.45 0.57
C TYR A 98 8.33 -7.92 1.97
N ALA A 99 7.59 -6.94 2.49
CA ALA A 99 7.77 -6.48 3.87
C ALA A 99 7.46 -7.60 4.87
N CYS A 100 6.37 -8.34 4.66
CA CYS A 100 5.96 -9.46 5.49
C CYS A 100 6.96 -10.62 5.40
N LEU A 101 7.50 -10.90 4.21
CA LEU A 101 8.55 -11.90 4.02
C LEU A 101 9.79 -11.55 4.84
N VAL A 102 10.28 -10.31 4.74
CA VAL A 102 11.45 -9.86 5.52
C VAL A 102 11.17 -9.94 7.02
N ALA A 103 10.01 -9.47 7.48
CA ALA A 103 9.64 -9.53 8.90
C ALA A 103 9.51 -10.98 9.41
N ALA A 104 8.93 -11.88 8.63
CA ALA A 104 8.80 -13.30 8.98
C ALA A 104 10.17 -13.99 9.00
N LEU A 105 11.06 -13.68 8.05
CA LEU A 105 12.43 -14.20 8.03
C LEU A 105 13.27 -13.64 9.18
N ALA A 106 13.13 -12.36 9.51
CA ALA A 106 13.82 -11.76 10.65
C ALA A 106 13.42 -12.47 11.94
N ASN A 107 12.11 -12.65 12.17
CA ASN A 107 11.62 -13.42 13.30
C ASN A 107 12.04 -14.91 13.25
N PHE A 108 12.04 -15.52 12.06
CA PHE A 108 12.48 -16.91 11.88
C PHE A 108 13.97 -17.12 12.19
N TYR A 109 14.81 -16.15 11.89
CA TYR A 109 16.24 -16.19 12.19
C TYR A 109 16.59 -15.54 13.53
N ASP A 110 15.62 -15.16 14.36
CA ASP A 110 15.83 -14.45 15.63
C ASP A 110 16.64 -13.14 15.47
N LEU A 111 16.49 -12.47 14.33
CA LEU A 111 17.14 -11.19 14.02
C LEU A 111 16.37 -10.02 14.61
N LEU A 112 17.05 -9.21 15.42
CA LEU A 112 16.57 -7.97 16.00
C LEU A 112 17.12 -6.75 15.24
N GLN A 113 16.54 -5.57 15.47
CA GLN A 113 17.08 -4.32 14.91
C GLN A 113 18.50 -4.02 15.42
N ALA A 114 18.84 -4.48 16.63
CA ALA A 114 20.19 -4.33 17.18
C ALA A 114 21.24 -5.17 16.43
N ASP A 115 20.80 -6.16 15.66
CA ASP A 115 21.67 -7.04 14.87
C ASP A 115 21.93 -6.48 13.46
N GLU A 116 21.31 -5.34 13.10
CA GLU A 116 21.57 -4.67 11.83
C GLU A 116 23.00 -4.11 11.77
N GLU A 117 23.71 -4.41 10.68
CA GLU A 117 25.08 -3.92 10.44
C GLU A 117 25.11 -2.42 10.12
N PHE A 118 23.98 -1.87 9.70
CA PHE A 118 23.76 -0.45 9.50
C PHE A 118 22.28 -0.12 9.72
N PRO A 119 21.94 1.12 10.15
CA PRO A 119 20.55 1.48 10.43
C PRO A 119 19.62 1.23 9.23
N GLY A 120 18.55 0.46 9.44
CA GLY A 120 17.53 0.20 8.42
C GLY A 120 17.91 -0.86 7.40
N GLN A 121 18.85 -1.76 7.72
CA GLN A 121 19.27 -2.87 6.88
C GLN A 121 18.10 -3.77 6.44
N LEU A 122 17.17 -4.12 7.33
CA LEU A 122 15.97 -4.91 6.97
C LEU A 122 15.10 -4.17 5.95
N SER A 123 15.01 -2.84 6.08
CA SER A 123 14.34 -1.98 5.10
C SER A 123 15.06 -2.01 3.75
N ALA A 124 16.40 -1.95 3.74
CA ALA A 124 17.20 -2.06 2.53
C ALA A 124 17.03 -3.44 1.85
N ILE A 125 16.92 -4.52 2.63
CA ILE A 125 16.64 -5.87 2.10
C ILE A 125 15.23 -5.93 1.50
N ALA A 126 14.21 -5.42 2.20
CA ALA A 126 12.84 -5.36 1.68
C ALA A 126 12.75 -4.58 0.36
N ARG A 127 13.49 -3.46 0.23
CA ARG A 127 13.60 -2.65 -0.98
C ARG A 127 14.08 -3.45 -2.19
N GLN A 128 15.03 -4.38 -1.99
CA GLN A 128 15.57 -5.21 -3.08
C GLN A 128 14.53 -6.22 -3.62
N GLY A 129 13.61 -6.67 -2.76
CA GLY A 129 12.46 -7.48 -3.18
C GLY A 129 11.41 -6.64 -3.91
N SER A 130 10.98 -5.53 -3.31
CA SER A 130 10.13 -4.53 -3.95
C SER A 130 10.40 -3.16 -3.33
N GLY A 131 10.70 -2.15 -4.14
CA GLY A 131 11.13 -0.84 -3.65
C GLY A 131 10.22 -0.24 -2.56
N SER A 132 8.90 -0.27 -2.77
CA SER A 132 7.91 0.25 -1.80
C SER A 132 7.70 -0.62 -0.56
N ALA A 133 8.23 -1.85 -0.53
CA ALA A 133 8.12 -2.75 0.61
C ALA A 133 8.90 -2.24 1.84
N CYS A 134 10.02 -1.56 1.64
CA CYS A 134 10.81 -0.98 2.74
C CYS A 134 9.95 -0.12 3.67
N ARG A 135 9.02 0.66 3.10
CA ARG A 135 8.15 1.52 3.87
C ARG A 135 7.21 0.72 4.76
N SER A 136 6.80 -0.49 4.37
CA SER A 136 5.77 -1.28 5.09
C SER A 136 6.31 -2.00 6.32
N LEU A 137 7.61 -1.91 6.61
CA LEU A 137 8.17 -2.40 7.87
C LEU A 137 7.76 -1.53 9.06
N HIS A 138 7.61 -0.22 8.86
CA HIS A 138 7.23 0.76 9.87
C HIS A 138 5.76 1.19 9.75
N GLY A 139 5.24 1.69 10.87
CA GLY A 139 3.89 2.21 11.01
C GLY A 139 3.74 3.70 10.73
N GLY A 140 2.50 4.16 10.64
CA GLY A 140 2.19 5.58 10.56
C GLY A 140 2.53 6.17 9.19
N PHE A 141 3.29 7.27 9.21
CA PHE A 141 3.79 7.97 8.03
C PHE A 141 5.26 7.62 7.84
N VAL A 142 5.61 7.12 6.66
CA VAL A 142 6.94 6.56 6.40
C VAL A 142 7.52 7.14 5.12
N ARG A 143 8.70 7.74 5.23
CA ARG A 143 9.50 8.21 4.10
C ARG A 143 10.44 7.10 3.66
N TRP A 144 10.56 6.88 2.34
CA TRP A 144 11.71 6.16 1.77
C TRP A 144 12.74 7.19 1.32
N GLN A 145 13.92 7.17 1.94
CA GLN A 145 15.04 7.99 1.54
C GLN A 145 15.68 7.42 0.28
N LYS A 146 15.96 8.29 -0.71
CA LYS A 146 16.57 7.86 -1.97
C LYS A 146 17.97 7.26 -1.76
N GLY A 147 18.72 7.77 -0.80
CA GLY A 147 20.14 7.45 -0.60
C GLY A 147 21.05 8.13 -1.63
N GLU A 148 22.31 8.32 -1.24
CA GLU A 148 23.37 8.89 -2.06
C GLU A 148 24.55 7.91 -2.22
N GLN A 149 24.66 6.92 -1.32
CA GLN A 149 25.70 5.90 -1.39
C GLN A 149 25.44 4.92 -2.54
N SER A 150 26.51 4.57 -3.26
CA SER A 150 26.45 3.69 -4.43
C SER A 150 26.10 2.23 -4.07
N ASP A 151 26.39 1.81 -2.84
CA ASP A 151 25.98 0.51 -2.30
C ASP A 151 24.51 0.50 -1.84
N GLY A 152 23.86 1.66 -1.80
CA GLY A 152 22.48 1.86 -1.43
C GLY A 152 22.16 1.58 0.05
N ARG A 153 23.15 1.57 0.95
CA ARG A 153 22.92 1.34 2.40
C ARG A 153 22.13 2.45 3.07
N ASP A 154 22.17 3.66 2.53
CA ASP A 154 21.42 4.83 3.03
C ASP A 154 20.06 5.04 2.33
N SER A 155 19.68 4.15 1.40
CA SER A 155 18.38 4.19 0.72
C SER A 155 17.33 3.39 1.52
N ILE A 156 16.95 3.91 2.68
CA ILE A 156 16.14 3.20 3.70
C ILE A 156 14.80 3.89 3.99
N ALA A 157 13.88 3.17 4.60
CA ALA A 157 12.65 3.70 5.15
C ALA A 157 12.91 4.33 6.52
N MET A 158 12.26 5.46 6.80
CA MET A 158 12.26 6.14 8.08
C MET A 158 10.84 6.56 8.45
N GLN A 159 10.48 6.32 9.70
CA GLN A 159 9.21 6.79 10.24
C GLN A 159 9.26 8.31 10.43
N VAL A 160 8.31 9.01 9.82
CA VAL A 160 8.10 10.46 9.99
C VAL A 160 7.26 10.72 11.22
N ALA A 161 6.19 9.93 11.39
CA ALA A 161 5.32 9.94 12.56
C ALA A 161 4.67 8.57 12.72
N ASP A 162 4.37 8.16 13.95
CA ASP A 162 3.74 6.87 14.23
C ASP A 162 2.23 6.86 13.88
N ASP A 163 1.58 5.70 14.03
CA ASP A 163 0.17 5.52 13.73
C ASP A 163 -0.78 6.19 14.74
N LYS A 164 -0.28 6.62 15.90
CA LYS A 164 -1.03 7.37 16.91
C LYS A 164 -0.93 8.87 16.69
N HIS A 165 -0.03 9.33 15.82
CA HIS A 165 0.18 10.74 15.57
C HIS A 165 -1.00 11.42 14.90
N TRP A 166 -1.75 10.76 14.00
CA TRP A 166 -2.91 11.38 13.33
C TRP A 166 -4.09 10.40 13.24
N PRO A 167 -4.72 10.07 14.38
CA PRO A 167 -5.71 8.98 14.47
C PRO A 167 -7.01 9.29 13.72
N GLU A 168 -7.31 10.57 13.49
CA GLU A 168 -8.48 11.03 12.73
C GLU A 168 -8.31 10.82 11.22
N LEU A 169 -7.08 10.64 10.71
CA LEU A 169 -6.87 10.45 9.27
C LEU A 169 -7.33 9.05 8.84
N CYS A 170 -8.34 9.03 7.96
CA CYS A 170 -8.87 7.84 7.35
C CYS A 170 -8.53 7.82 5.85
N ALA A 171 -8.61 6.64 5.23
CA ALA A 171 -8.82 6.59 3.80
C ALA A 171 -9.91 5.62 3.36
N VAL A 172 -10.58 6.06 2.30
CA VAL A 172 -11.63 5.36 1.60
C VAL A 172 -11.05 4.89 0.27
N VAL A 173 -10.91 3.59 0.08
CA VAL A 173 -10.39 2.98 -1.14
C VAL A 173 -11.56 2.52 -2.00
N CYS A 174 -11.73 3.15 -3.16
CA CYS A 174 -12.75 2.79 -4.15
C CYS A 174 -12.13 1.84 -5.19
N VAL A 175 -12.55 0.58 -5.18
CA VAL A 175 -12.10 -0.43 -6.15
C VAL A 175 -12.91 -0.28 -7.44
N VAL A 176 -12.36 0.44 -8.41
CA VAL A 176 -12.96 0.69 -9.73
C VAL A 176 -12.76 -0.50 -10.67
N ASN A 177 -11.56 -1.07 -10.67
CA ASN A 177 -11.24 -2.27 -11.43
C ASN A 177 -10.45 -3.25 -10.56
N ASP A 178 -10.83 -4.52 -10.67
CA ASP A 178 -10.15 -5.67 -10.05
C ASP A 178 -9.46 -6.55 -11.09
N ALA A 179 -9.45 -6.17 -12.37
CA ALA A 179 -8.72 -6.86 -13.42
C ALA A 179 -7.22 -6.53 -13.37
N ALA A 180 -6.42 -7.39 -13.99
CA ALA A 180 -4.98 -7.21 -14.09
C ALA A 180 -4.62 -5.87 -14.77
N LYS A 181 -3.52 -5.27 -14.32
CA LYS A 181 -2.99 -4.02 -14.89
C LYS A 181 -2.49 -4.26 -16.32
N ASP A 182 -2.85 -3.39 -17.25
CA ASP A 182 -2.32 -3.45 -18.62
C ASP A 182 -0.79 -3.29 -18.65
N THR A 183 -0.27 -2.31 -17.89
CA THR A 183 1.18 -2.06 -17.76
C THR A 183 1.61 -2.22 -16.30
N SER A 184 2.48 -3.20 -16.03
CA SER A 184 3.06 -3.38 -14.69
C SER A 184 3.82 -2.14 -14.24
N SER A 185 3.84 -1.85 -12.94
CA SER A 185 4.57 -0.68 -12.41
C SER A 185 6.07 -0.72 -12.74
N THR A 186 6.69 -1.91 -12.79
CA THR A 186 8.12 -2.05 -13.13
C THR A 186 8.37 -1.68 -14.59
N THR A 187 7.56 -2.21 -15.51
CA THR A 187 7.68 -1.90 -16.94
C THR A 187 7.38 -0.42 -17.19
N GLY A 188 6.30 0.09 -16.60
CA GLY A 188 5.87 1.46 -16.76
C GLY A 188 6.91 2.47 -16.27
N MET A 189 7.45 2.30 -15.06
CA MET A 189 8.45 3.24 -14.51
C MET A 189 9.74 3.27 -15.32
N GLN A 190 10.17 2.14 -15.90
CA GLN A 190 11.37 2.10 -16.74
C GLN A 190 11.14 2.81 -18.08
N ALA A 191 9.98 2.60 -18.69
CA ALA A 191 9.60 3.31 -19.92
C ALA A 191 9.49 4.82 -19.68
N THR A 192 8.85 5.26 -18.59
CA THR A 192 8.75 6.68 -18.21
C THR A 192 10.15 7.27 -17.98
N LYS A 193 11.01 6.57 -17.24
CA LYS A 193 12.41 7.01 -17.04
C LYS A 193 13.17 7.18 -18.34
N ALA A 194 12.96 6.28 -19.30
CA ALA A 194 13.68 6.29 -20.56
C ALA A 194 13.18 7.37 -21.54
N THR A 195 11.91 7.80 -21.43
CA THR A 195 11.25 8.56 -22.51
C THR A 195 10.54 9.84 -22.08
N SER A 196 10.21 10.02 -20.80
CA SER A 196 9.49 11.22 -20.31
C SER A 196 10.48 12.30 -19.83
N PRO A 197 10.66 13.41 -20.57
CA PRO A 197 11.42 14.55 -20.08
C PRO A 197 10.78 15.18 -18.82
N LEU A 198 9.46 15.09 -18.65
CA LEU A 198 8.78 15.63 -17.47
C LEU A 198 9.17 14.89 -16.18
N LEU A 199 9.52 13.60 -16.25
CA LEU A 199 9.99 12.87 -15.07
C LEU A 199 11.29 13.45 -14.51
N ALA A 200 12.24 13.79 -15.39
CA ALA A 200 13.52 14.35 -14.97
C ALA A 200 13.31 15.64 -14.16
N TYR A 201 12.56 16.59 -14.73
CA TYR A 201 12.22 17.85 -14.07
C TYR A 201 11.48 17.63 -12.75
N ARG A 202 10.50 16.73 -12.73
CA ARG A 202 9.76 16.35 -11.51
C ARG A 202 10.70 15.88 -10.40
N THR A 203 11.60 14.96 -10.71
CA THR A 203 12.49 14.35 -9.70
C THR A 203 13.57 15.30 -9.20
N GLU A 204 14.06 16.21 -10.04
CA GLU A 204 15.13 17.15 -9.69
C GLU A 204 14.60 18.37 -8.92
N HIS A 205 13.46 18.94 -9.35
CA HIS A 205 13.04 20.26 -8.87
C HIS A 205 11.77 20.25 -8.01
N LEU A 206 10.90 19.26 -8.16
CA LEU A 206 9.58 19.29 -7.50
C LEU A 206 9.51 18.36 -6.29
N VAL A 207 9.89 17.10 -6.46
CA VAL A 207 9.79 16.09 -5.39
C VAL A 207 10.56 16.48 -4.11
N PRO A 208 11.79 17.04 -4.15
CA PRO A 208 12.51 17.40 -2.93
C PRO A 208 11.77 18.41 -2.04
N GLU A 209 11.23 19.48 -2.62
CA GLU A 209 10.51 20.51 -1.86
C GLU A 209 9.13 20.02 -1.41
N ARG A 210 8.45 19.23 -2.25
CA ARG A 210 7.19 18.59 -1.88
C ARG A 210 7.35 17.61 -0.72
N LEU A 211 8.43 16.83 -0.67
CA LEU A 211 8.72 15.96 0.48
C LEU A 211 8.85 16.75 1.78
N LYS A 212 9.63 17.85 1.78
CA LYS A 212 9.77 18.72 2.96
C LYS A 212 8.42 19.31 3.40
N THR A 213 7.61 19.71 2.44
CA THR A 213 6.30 20.32 2.70
C THR A 213 5.31 19.29 3.26
N MET A 214 5.30 18.08 2.69
CA MET A 214 4.48 16.96 3.15
C MET A 214 4.86 16.54 4.58
N GLU A 215 6.15 16.41 4.88
CA GLU A 215 6.63 16.08 6.23
C GLU A 215 6.16 17.13 7.25
N LYS A 216 6.27 18.42 6.93
CA LYS A 216 5.75 19.49 7.80
C LYS A 216 4.24 19.40 7.98
N ALA A 217 3.49 19.15 6.91
CA ALA A 217 2.04 19.03 6.98
C ALA A 217 1.60 17.83 7.85
N ILE A 218 2.27 16.69 7.71
CA ILE A 218 2.04 15.50 8.54
C ILE A 218 2.31 15.80 10.01
N LEU A 219 3.47 16.39 10.33
CA LEU A 219 3.85 16.71 11.71
C LEU A 219 2.90 17.73 12.34
N ALA A 220 2.40 18.68 11.56
CA ALA A 220 1.45 19.70 12.00
C ALA A 220 -0.03 19.25 11.96
N ARG A 221 -0.34 18.06 11.42
CA ARG A 221 -1.71 17.59 11.11
C ARG A 221 -2.49 18.60 10.25
N ASP A 222 -1.79 19.26 9.33
CA ASP A 222 -2.36 20.22 8.39
C ASP A 222 -2.98 19.47 7.20
N PHE A 223 -4.27 19.15 7.32
CA PHE A 223 -5.00 18.42 6.29
C PHE A 223 -5.10 19.21 4.97
N GLU A 224 -5.17 20.55 5.03
CA GLU A 224 -5.31 21.39 3.84
C GLU A 224 -4.07 21.25 2.95
N THR A 225 -2.88 21.42 3.55
CA THR A 225 -1.60 21.25 2.85
C THR A 225 -1.37 19.80 2.45
N PHE A 226 -1.61 18.85 3.35
CA PHE A 226 -1.48 17.41 3.07
C PHE A 226 -2.35 16.99 1.88
N GLY A 227 -3.63 17.39 1.88
CA GLY A 227 -4.59 16.99 0.88
C GLY A 227 -4.33 17.63 -0.47
N THR A 228 -4.02 18.93 -0.48
CA THR A 228 -3.61 19.65 -1.69
C THR A 228 -2.41 18.99 -2.36
N LEU A 229 -1.37 18.73 -1.56
CA LEU A 229 -0.14 18.18 -2.08
C LEU A 229 -0.28 16.72 -2.54
N THR A 230 -1.08 15.92 -1.84
CA THR A 230 -1.42 14.54 -2.23
C THR A 230 -2.08 14.50 -3.61
N MET A 231 -3.09 15.35 -3.86
CA MET A 231 -3.76 15.42 -5.16
C MET A 231 -2.81 15.90 -6.26
N GLN A 232 -1.97 16.91 -5.99
CA GLN A 232 -0.99 17.42 -6.95
C GLN A 232 0.07 16.37 -7.35
N GLU A 233 0.60 15.62 -6.37
CA GLU A 233 1.56 14.55 -6.61
C GLU A 233 0.96 13.40 -7.42
N SER A 234 -0.27 12.99 -7.08
CA SER A 234 -1.01 12.00 -7.86
C SER A 234 -1.18 12.44 -9.31
N ASN A 235 -1.68 13.67 -9.53
CA ASN A 235 -1.88 14.20 -10.88
C ASN A 235 -0.57 14.25 -11.68
N GLN A 236 0.52 14.72 -11.06
CA GLN A 236 1.79 14.85 -11.76
C GLN A 236 2.46 13.50 -12.05
N PHE A 237 2.30 12.51 -11.16
CA PHE A 237 2.70 11.14 -11.47
C PHE A 237 2.00 10.65 -12.75
N HIS A 238 0.67 10.75 -12.83
CA HIS A 238 -0.08 10.34 -14.02
C HIS A 238 0.25 11.19 -15.26
N ALA A 239 0.63 12.46 -15.09
CA ALA A 239 1.12 13.30 -16.19
C ALA A 239 2.44 12.78 -16.77
N THR A 240 3.39 12.31 -15.94
CA THR A 240 4.62 11.68 -16.44
C THR A 240 4.35 10.34 -17.12
N CYS A 241 3.36 9.58 -16.66
CA CYS A 241 2.89 8.38 -17.38
C CYS A 241 2.32 8.72 -18.76
N LEU A 242 1.55 9.80 -18.87
CA LEU A 242 1.01 10.28 -20.14
C LEU A 242 2.09 10.80 -21.11
N ASP A 243 3.16 11.39 -20.57
CA ASP A 243 4.33 11.89 -21.32
C ASP A 243 5.31 10.78 -21.74
N THR A 244 5.09 9.54 -21.30
CA THR A 244 5.89 8.37 -21.70
C THR A 244 5.63 8.02 -23.17
N THR A 245 6.62 7.44 -23.87
CA THR A 245 6.45 6.95 -25.25
C THR A 245 6.62 5.42 -25.32
N PRO A 246 5.58 4.63 -25.66
CA PRO A 246 4.17 5.03 -25.82
C PRO A 246 3.53 5.48 -24.48
N PRO A 247 2.43 6.27 -24.53
CA PRO A 247 1.79 6.79 -23.33
C PRO A 247 1.21 5.69 -22.46
N ILE A 248 1.31 5.87 -21.15
CA ILE A 248 0.76 4.96 -20.15
C ILE A 248 -0.49 5.58 -19.54
N PHE A 249 -1.62 4.87 -19.65
CA PHE A 249 -2.89 5.28 -19.08
C PHE A 249 -3.26 4.37 -17.90
N TYR A 250 -3.17 4.90 -16.69
CA TYR A 250 -3.67 4.21 -15.49
C TYR A 250 -5.07 4.67 -15.08
N LEU A 251 -5.35 5.97 -15.21
CA LEU A 251 -6.66 6.55 -14.89
C LEU A 251 -7.64 6.26 -16.02
N ASN A 252 -8.84 5.81 -15.66
CA ASN A 252 -9.97 5.68 -16.58
C ASN A 252 -11.00 6.78 -16.33
N ASP A 253 -12.13 6.72 -17.04
CA ASP A 253 -13.17 7.74 -16.89
C ASP A 253 -13.81 7.74 -15.50
N ILE A 254 -13.93 6.59 -14.84
CA ILE A 254 -14.44 6.50 -13.47
C ILE A 254 -13.48 7.19 -12.50
N SER A 255 -12.16 6.98 -12.64
CA SER A 255 -11.14 7.72 -11.88
C SER A 255 -11.33 9.23 -12.02
N ARG A 256 -11.59 9.71 -13.24
CA ARG A 256 -11.84 11.14 -13.53
C ARG A 256 -13.14 11.65 -12.90
N GLN A 257 -14.20 10.84 -12.83
CA GLN A 257 -15.43 11.22 -12.14
C GLN A 257 -15.23 11.32 -10.63
N ILE A 258 -14.44 10.43 -10.03
CA ILE A 258 -14.07 10.51 -8.61
C ILE A 258 -13.27 11.79 -8.34
N ILE A 259 -12.30 12.14 -9.20
CA ILE A 259 -11.56 13.41 -9.11
C ILE A 259 -12.52 14.61 -9.12
N ARG A 260 -13.49 14.63 -10.06
CA ARG A 260 -14.49 15.72 -10.14
C ARG A 260 -15.38 15.80 -8.89
N LEU A 261 -15.79 14.64 -8.35
CA LEU A 261 -16.60 14.56 -7.14
C LEU A 261 -15.85 15.15 -5.93
N VAL A 262 -14.57 14.79 -5.75
CA VAL A 262 -13.75 15.31 -4.63
C VAL A 262 -13.54 16.82 -4.73
N HIS A 263 -13.23 17.34 -5.92
CA HIS A 263 -13.11 18.79 -6.13
C HIS A 263 -14.42 19.52 -5.83
N ARG A 264 -15.56 18.94 -6.22
CA ARG A 264 -16.88 19.50 -5.90
C ARG A 264 -17.15 19.50 -4.40
N TYR A 265 -16.83 18.40 -3.71
CA TYR A 265 -17.00 18.26 -2.27
C TYR A 265 -16.19 19.33 -1.52
N ASN A 266 -14.91 19.49 -1.88
CA ASN A 266 -14.05 20.53 -1.30
C ASN A 266 -14.55 21.95 -1.62
N ALA A 267 -15.03 22.21 -2.85
CA ALA A 267 -15.57 23.52 -3.21
C ALA A 267 -16.81 23.89 -2.36
N GLN A 268 -17.70 22.94 -2.10
CA GLN A 268 -18.88 23.14 -1.26
C GLN A 268 -18.55 23.33 0.23
N ALA A 269 -17.37 22.87 0.65
CA ALA A 269 -16.83 23.09 1.97
C ALA A 269 -16.14 24.44 2.14
N GLY A 270 -15.68 25.05 1.03
CA GLY A 270 -14.79 26.20 1.03
C GLY A 270 -13.35 25.87 1.49
N ARG A 271 -12.99 24.59 1.59
CA ARG A 271 -11.67 24.09 2.02
C ARG A 271 -11.42 22.66 1.55
N VAL A 272 -10.19 22.16 1.63
CA VAL A 272 -9.89 20.76 1.34
C VAL A 272 -10.38 19.88 2.50
N GLN A 273 -11.43 19.08 2.26
CA GLN A 273 -11.96 18.10 3.22
C GLN A 273 -11.66 16.65 2.81
N ALA A 274 -11.48 16.40 1.52
CA ALA A 274 -11.05 15.12 0.99
C ALA A 274 -9.94 15.29 -0.04
N ALA A 275 -9.04 14.32 -0.12
CA ALA A 275 -7.92 14.34 -1.06
C ALA A 275 -7.78 12.98 -1.75
N TYR A 276 -7.81 12.98 -3.07
CA TYR A 276 -7.62 11.76 -3.85
C TYR A 276 -6.14 11.50 -4.15
N THR A 277 -5.80 10.22 -4.29
CA THR A 277 -4.58 9.75 -4.93
C THR A 277 -4.84 8.46 -5.68
N PHE A 278 -4.03 8.21 -6.71
CA PHE A 278 -4.13 7.03 -7.57
C PHE A 278 -2.72 6.49 -7.83
N ASP A 279 -2.53 5.19 -7.56
CA ASP A 279 -1.31 4.48 -7.92
C ASP A 279 -1.33 4.06 -9.41
N ALA A 280 -0.53 3.05 -9.78
CA ALA A 280 -0.53 2.44 -11.11
C ALA A 280 -1.81 1.63 -11.38
N GLY A 281 -2.96 2.29 -11.49
CA GLY A 281 -4.28 1.71 -11.80
C GLY A 281 -5.42 2.71 -11.55
N PRO A 282 -6.68 2.32 -11.85
CA PRO A 282 -7.81 3.23 -11.79
C PRO A 282 -8.44 3.38 -10.39
N ASN A 283 -8.00 2.58 -9.42
CA ASN A 283 -8.57 2.56 -8.07
C ASN A 283 -8.20 3.83 -7.31
N ALA A 284 -9.22 4.48 -6.75
CA ALA A 284 -9.06 5.72 -6.02
C ALA A 284 -8.80 5.45 -4.55
N VAL A 285 -7.89 6.21 -3.96
CA VAL A 285 -7.73 6.30 -2.51
C VAL A 285 -8.06 7.72 -2.11
N LEU A 286 -9.05 7.88 -1.23
CA LEU A 286 -9.53 9.17 -0.76
C LEU A 286 -9.16 9.33 0.70
N PHE A 287 -8.21 10.21 0.99
CA PHE A 287 -7.91 10.64 2.35
C PHE A 287 -8.96 11.63 2.83
N VAL A 288 -9.38 11.48 4.08
CA VAL A 288 -10.42 12.27 4.72
C VAL A 288 -10.27 12.16 6.23
N GLU A 289 -10.61 13.21 6.98
CA GLU A 289 -10.70 13.11 8.43
C GLU A 289 -11.95 12.33 8.85
N GLU A 290 -11.87 11.57 9.94
CA GLU A 290 -12.91 10.64 10.41
C GLU A 290 -14.32 11.24 10.43
N GLN A 291 -14.44 12.49 10.92
CA GLN A 291 -15.69 13.23 10.99
C GLN A 291 -16.41 13.39 9.64
N HIS A 292 -15.68 13.32 8.51
CA HIS A 292 -16.21 13.47 7.14
C HIS A 292 -16.29 12.14 6.38
N VAL A 293 -15.88 11.01 6.98
CA VAL A 293 -15.89 9.69 6.34
C VAL A 293 -17.30 9.28 5.92
N GLN A 294 -18.27 9.43 6.81
CA GLN A 294 -19.65 9.06 6.55
C GLN A 294 -20.21 9.83 5.35
N GLU A 295 -20.02 11.14 5.31
CA GLU A 295 -20.45 12.00 4.20
C GLU A 295 -19.83 11.58 2.87
N LEU A 296 -18.51 11.39 2.86
CA LEU A 296 -17.77 11.02 1.66
C LEU A 296 -18.17 9.64 1.14
N VAL A 297 -18.31 8.65 2.01
CA VAL A 297 -18.73 7.30 1.61
C VAL A 297 -20.15 7.32 1.07
N SER A 298 -21.08 8.01 1.73
CA SER A 298 -22.45 8.15 1.21
C SER A 298 -22.49 8.81 -0.18
N LEU A 299 -21.63 9.81 -0.44
CA LEU A 299 -21.50 10.40 -1.78
C LEU A 299 -20.98 9.40 -2.81
N VAL A 300 -19.97 8.61 -2.46
CA VAL A 300 -19.45 7.54 -3.33
C VAL A 300 -20.55 6.52 -3.65
N LEU A 301 -21.30 6.06 -2.65
CA LEU A 301 -22.38 5.08 -2.83
C LEU A 301 -23.50 5.63 -3.73
N HIS A 302 -23.83 6.92 -3.59
CA HIS A 302 -24.83 7.57 -4.44
C HIS A 302 -24.35 7.72 -5.89
N CYS A 303 -23.10 8.13 -6.08
CA CYS A 303 -22.55 8.40 -7.41
C CYS A 303 -22.16 7.15 -8.19
N PHE A 304 -21.83 6.07 -7.48
CA PHE A 304 -21.33 4.82 -8.05
C PHE A 304 -22.07 3.61 -7.45
N PRO A 305 -23.41 3.54 -7.58
CA PRO A 305 -24.17 2.47 -6.93
C PRO A 305 -23.83 1.11 -7.54
N LEU A 306 -23.93 0.04 -6.75
CA LEU A 306 -23.96 -1.32 -7.29
C LEU A 306 -25.42 -1.78 -7.45
N SER A 307 -25.68 -2.62 -8.45
CA SER A 307 -26.98 -3.31 -8.63
C SER A 307 -27.34 -4.23 -7.45
N SER A 308 -26.33 -4.64 -6.68
CA SER A 308 -26.45 -5.32 -5.38
C SER A 308 -25.88 -4.43 -4.28
N ASP A 309 -26.07 -4.77 -3.00
CA ASP A 309 -25.46 -4.00 -1.91
C ASP A 309 -23.92 -3.98 -2.04
N MET A 310 -23.34 -2.79 -2.23
CA MET A 310 -21.89 -2.63 -2.36
C MET A 310 -21.17 -3.19 -1.13
N PRO A 311 -20.22 -4.14 -1.26
CA PRO A 311 -19.44 -4.58 -0.13
C PRO A 311 -18.60 -3.44 0.44
N ILE A 312 -18.78 -3.17 1.73
CA ILE A 312 -17.98 -2.20 2.49
C ILE A 312 -17.26 -2.97 3.57
N LYS A 313 -15.95 -3.07 3.46
CA LYS A 313 -15.11 -3.41 4.61
C LYS A 313 -14.76 -2.08 5.27
N SER A 314 -15.09 -1.91 6.54
CA SER A 314 -14.76 -0.68 7.28
C SER A 314 -14.24 -0.93 8.69
N SER A 315 -13.21 -0.20 9.13
CA SER A 315 -12.80 -0.12 10.54
C SER A 315 -13.57 0.96 11.32
N VAL A 316 -14.43 1.72 10.63
CA VAL A 316 -15.31 2.75 11.19
C VAL A 316 -16.77 2.35 10.94
N LEU A 317 -17.71 2.73 11.80
CA LEU A 317 -19.13 2.50 11.52
C LEU A 317 -19.56 3.35 10.32
N ILE A 318 -20.12 2.70 9.30
CA ILE A 318 -20.66 3.36 8.10
C ILE A 318 -22.15 3.06 8.04
N ASP A 319 -22.96 4.11 8.12
CA ASP A 319 -24.39 4.04 7.83
C ASP A 319 -24.62 4.12 6.31
N ARG A 320 -25.63 3.40 5.81
CA ARG A 320 -26.07 3.47 4.41
C ARG A 320 -27.17 4.51 4.19
N THR A 321 -27.57 5.26 5.23
CA THR A 321 -28.56 6.31 5.10
C THR A 321 -28.16 7.35 4.05
N SER A 322 -29.10 7.66 3.17
CA SER A 322 -28.92 8.66 2.11
C SER A 322 -28.80 10.07 2.71
N PRO A 323 -27.74 10.83 2.44
CA PRO A 323 -27.53 12.15 3.04
C PRO A 323 -28.23 13.21 2.18
N SER A 324 -29.56 13.22 2.17
CA SER A 324 -30.37 14.08 1.28
C SER A 324 -29.95 15.55 1.29
N ALA A 325 -29.69 16.12 2.46
CA ALA A 325 -29.23 17.51 2.60
C ALA A 325 -27.85 17.75 1.94
N LEU A 326 -26.92 16.81 2.08
CA LEU A 326 -25.61 16.88 1.44
C LEU A 326 -25.74 16.76 -0.08
N LEU A 327 -26.58 15.85 -0.57
CA LEU A 327 -26.81 15.67 -2.01
C LEU A 327 -27.39 16.95 -2.63
N THR A 328 -28.38 17.56 -1.98
CA THR A 328 -28.94 18.85 -2.42
C THR A 328 -27.85 19.92 -2.49
N LYS A 329 -27.05 20.09 -1.43
CA LYS A 329 -25.93 21.05 -1.41
C LYS A 329 -24.91 20.77 -2.51
N MET A 330 -24.64 19.50 -2.80
CA MET A 330 -23.70 19.10 -3.85
C MET A 330 -24.17 19.42 -5.27
N GLU A 331 -25.47 19.62 -5.50
CA GLU A 331 -26.03 20.02 -6.80
C GLU A 331 -26.29 21.53 -6.93
N GLU A 332 -26.18 22.29 -5.83
CA GLU A 332 -26.36 23.75 -5.85
C GLU A 332 -25.38 24.45 -6.82
N PRO A 333 -25.78 25.52 -7.52
CA PRO A 333 -24.86 26.24 -8.38
C PRO A 333 -23.61 26.72 -7.61
N SER A 334 -22.40 26.40 -8.09
CA SER A 334 -21.17 27.06 -7.59
C SER A 334 -21.14 28.53 -7.98
N ASP A 335 -20.25 29.31 -7.34
CA ASP A 335 -19.86 30.65 -7.80
C ASP A 335 -19.57 30.61 -9.31
N GLY A 336 -20.44 31.25 -10.09
CA GLY A 336 -20.46 31.19 -11.57
C GLY A 336 -21.70 30.56 -12.20
N GLY A 337 -22.68 30.09 -11.41
CA GLY A 337 -24.03 29.74 -11.87
C GLY A 337 -24.15 28.45 -12.69
N LYS A 338 -23.06 27.68 -12.86
CA LYS A 338 -23.09 26.40 -13.57
C LYS A 338 -23.67 25.31 -12.67
N ALA A 339 -24.71 24.64 -13.16
CA ALA A 339 -25.25 23.45 -12.51
C ALA A 339 -24.19 22.34 -12.45
N PHE A 340 -23.99 21.75 -11.28
CA PHE A 340 -23.17 20.55 -11.12
C PHE A 340 -24.09 19.34 -11.05
N LYS A 341 -24.01 18.47 -12.05
CA LYS A 341 -24.72 17.18 -12.00
C LYS A 341 -23.82 16.16 -11.31
N LEU A 342 -24.32 15.56 -10.24
CA LEU A 342 -23.62 14.47 -9.58
C LEU A 342 -23.38 13.32 -10.58
N PRO A 343 -22.16 12.72 -10.59
CA PRO A 343 -21.90 11.50 -11.36
C PRO A 343 -22.92 10.42 -10.99
N HIS A 344 -23.34 9.62 -11.98
CA HIS A 344 -24.14 8.43 -11.74
C HIS A 344 -23.66 7.31 -12.67
N TYR A 345 -22.81 6.43 -12.13
CA TYR A 345 -22.16 5.35 -12.86
C TYR A 345 -22.36 4.02 -12.13
N PRO A 346 -23.51 3.36 -12.34
CA PRO A 346 -23.78 2.07 -11.74
C PRO A 346 -22.70 1.03 -12.06
N ASP A 347 -22.46 0.09 -11.13
CA ASP A 347 -21.57 -1.06 -11.27
C ASP A 347 -20.10 -0.75 -11.57
N SER A 348 -19.69 0.52 -11.35
CA SER A 348 -18.35 1.01 -11.68
C SER A 348 -17.36 1.03 -10.51
N VAL A 349 -17.85 1.01 -9.26
CA VAL A 349 -17.07 0.81 -8.04
C VAL A 349 -17.54 -0.49 -7.41
N LYS A 350 -16.68 -1.51 -7.41
CA LYS A 350 -17.01 -2.88 -7.01
C LYS A 350 -16.99 -3.10 -5.50
N MET A 351 -16.21 -2.30 -4.78
CA MET A 351 -15.98 -2.46 -3.35
C MET A 351 -15.39 -1.18 -2.77
N VAL A 352 -15.72 -0.91 -1.49
CA VAL A 352 -15.10 0.15 -0.71
C VAL A 352 -14.40 -0.45 0.51
N TYR A 353 -13.15 -0.05 0.73
CA TYR A 353 -12.47 -0.25 2.01
C TYR A 353 -12.38 1.08 2.74
N VAL A 354 -12.72 1.11 4.02
CA VAL A 354 -12.50 2.26 4.89
C VAL A 354 -11.56 1.83 5.99
N SER A 355 -10.41 2.50 6.07
CA SER A 355 -9.35 2.12 6.99
C SER A 355 -8.68 3.37 7.57
N ARG A 356 -7.98 3.20 8.68
CA ARG A 356 -7.20 4.25 9.34
C ARG A 356 -5.72 4.08 9.03
N VAL A 357 -4.95 5.11 9.39
CA VAL A 357 -3.51 4.97 9.56
C VAL A 357 -3.25 3.80 10.50
N GLY A 358 -2.33 2.91 10.10
CA GLY A 358 -1.95 1.75 10.90
C GLY A 358 -0.46 1.70 11.17
N GLY A 359 -0.07 1.01 12.23
CA GLY A 359 1.34 0.74 12.52
C GLY A 359 2.00 -0.30 11.57
N GLY A 360 3.20 -0.78 11.94
CA GLY A 360 4.13 -1.49 11.05
C GLY A 360 3.95 -2.99 10.92
N THR A 361 5.03 -3.76 10.80
CA THR A 361 4.94 -5.23 10.83
C THR A 361 4.65 -5.75 12.24
N ARG A 362 3.99 -6.91 12.36
CA ARG A 362 3.70 -7.59 13.64
C ARG A 362 4.03 -9.07 13.54
N VAL A 363 4.67 -9.60 14.58
CA VAL A 363 4.75 -11.05 14.82
C VAL A 363 3.38 -11.54 15.29
N LEU A 364 2.91 -12.66 14.74
CA LEU A 364 1.65 -13.29 15.09
C LEU A 364 1.89 -14.56 15.92
N SER A 365 0.86 -14.98 16.65
CA SER A 365 0.88 -16.21 17.43
C SER A 365 0.74 -17.46 16.55
N ALA A 366 1.04 -18.63 17.11
CA ALA A 366 1.09 -19.90 16.38
C ALA A 366 -0.28 -20.34 15.81
N ASP A 367 -1.39 -19.88 16.38
CA ASP A 367 -2.75 -20.15 15.90
C ASP A 367 -3.11 -19.37 14.62
N GLU A 368 -2.35 -18.32 14.30
CA GLU A 368 -2.47 -17.57 13.04
C GLU A 368 -1.51 -18.07 11.96
N ALA A 369 -0.74 -19.14 12.23
CA ALA A 369 0.16 -19.73 11.26
C ALA A 369 -0.58 -20.23 10.01
N LEU A 370 0.08 -20.13 8.86
CA LEU A 370 -0.40 -20.59 7.56
C LEU A 370 0.20 -21.95 7.17
N VAL A 371 0.98 -22.54 8.07
CA VAL A 371 1.70 -23.80 7.90
C VAL A 371 1.43 -24.71 9.08
N ASP A 372 1.39 -26.01 8.84
CA ASP A 372 1.34 -27.01 9.89
C ASP A 372 2.72 -27.09 10.60
N ALA A 373 2.74 -26.95 11.92
CA ALA A 373 3.99 -26.83 12.68
C ALA A 373 4.80 -28.14 12.76
N ALA A 374 4.16 -29.28 12.52
CA ALA A 374 4.80 -30.59 12.51
C ALA A 374 5.48 -30.88 11.16
N THR A 375 4.80 -30.58 10.06
CA THR A 375 5.22 -30.93 8.70
C THR A 375 5.87 -29.78 7.94
N GLY A 376 5.51 -28.53 8.26
CA GLY A 376 5.89 -27.35 7.48
C GLY A 376 5.10 -27.19 6.17
N GLU A 377 4.09 -28.01 5.93
CA GLU A 377 3.23 -27.91 4.74
C GLU A 377 2.15 -26.83 4.91
N PRO A 378 1.67 -26.22 3.82
CA PRO A 378 0.62 -25.21 3.89
C PRO A 378 -0.67 -25.77 4.50
N LEU A 379 -1.29 -24.99 5.40
CA LEU A 379 -2.65 -25.26 5.85
C LEU A 379 -3.66 -24.99 4.72
N PRO A 380 -4.87 -25.58 4.77
CA PRO A 380 -5.90 -25.34 3.78
C PRO A 380 -6.20 -23.84 3.61
N TYR A 381 -6.07 -23.36 2.38
CA TYR A 381 -6.33 -21.96 2.06
C TYR A 381 -7.84 -21.68 2.08
N ASN A 382 -8.25 -20.70 2.89
CA ASN A 382 -9.65 -20.36 3.09
C ASN A 382 -9.93 -18.95 2.57
N ASN A 383 -10.65 -18.85 1.44
CA ASN A 383 -10.95 -17.58 0.74
C ASN A 383 -11.84 -16.61 1.54
N ASN A 384 -12.41 -17.05 2.67
CA ASN A 384 -13.44 -16.33 3.42
C ASN A 384 -12.90 -15.54 4.64
N LYS A 385 -11.58 -15.46 4.86
CA LYS A 385 -10.97 -14.70 5.96
C LYS A 385 -10.46 -13.32 5.52
#